data_AF-A0A1V5ZIP0-F1
#
_entry.id   AF-A0A1V5ZIP0-F1
#
_cell.length_a   1.000
_cell.length_b   1.000
_cell.length_c   1.000
_cell.angle_alpha   90.00
_cell.angle_beta   90.00
_cell.angle_gamma   90.00
#
_symmetry.space_group_name_H-M   'P 1'
#
loop_
_entity.id
_entity.type
_entity.pdbx_description
1 polymer ?
#
loop_
_entity_poly.entity_id
_entity_poly.type
_entity_poly.pdbx_seq_one_letter_code
_entity_poly.pdbx_strand_id
1 'polypeptide(L)' 'MKTLFKDSASAWKSAQRTVARGTAGAYDEACRLLVDLSEAHAALDASKSFREELKKFMTGHVRRKALVQRLVKAGIGEDR' A
#
# COMPACT_ATOMS: atom_id res chain seq x y z
N MET A 1 -12.69 -4.73 19.01
CA MET A 1 -11.93 -4.66 17.73
C MET A 1 -11.58 -3.21 17.36
N LYS A 2 -10.66 -2.55 18.08
CA LYS A 2 -10.22 -1.15 17.78
C LYS A 2 -8.71 -1.01 17.57
N THR A 3 -7.94 -2.07 17.87
CA THR A 3 -6.48 -2.09 17.78
C THR A 3 -6.00 -2.25 16.33
N LEU A 4 -6.66 -3.10 15.54
CA LEU A 4 -6.30 -3.38 14.14
C LEU A 4 -6.30 -2.14 13.23
N PHE A 5 -7.30 -1.26 13.38
CA PHE A 5 -7.36 -0.01 12.60
C PHE A 5 -6.26 0.99 12.98
N LYS A 6 -5.79 0.95 14.23
CA LYS A 6 -4.69 1.81 14.70
C LYS A 6 -3.36 1.38 14.04
N ASP A 7 -3.17 0.07 13.89
CA ASP A 7 -2.00 -0.51 13.22
C ASP A 7 -2.08 -0.28 11.70
N SER A 8 -3.27 -0.43 11.10
CA SER A 8 -3.52 -0.12 9.69
C SER A 8 -3.25 1.36 9.35
N ALA A 9 -3.79 2.31 10.13
CA ALA A 9 -3.53 3.74 9.91
C ALA A 9 -2.04 4.11 10.04
N SER A 10 -1.32 3.47 10.98
CA SER A 10 0.12 3.66 11.15
C SER A 10 0.93 3.11 9.96
N ALA A 11 0.53 1.95 9.43
CA ALA A 11 1.16 1.33 8.27
C ALA A 11 0.94 2.16 7.00
N TRP A 12 -0.28 2.66 6.75
CA TRP A 12 -0.56 3.58 5.65
C TRP A 12 0.26 4.87 5.74
N LYS A 13 0.37 5.47 6.93
CA LYS A 13 1.20 6.67 7.15
C LYS A 13 2.68 6.40 6.91
N SER A 14 3.15 5.21 7.28
CA SER A 14 4.52 4.77 7.03
C SER A 14 4.78 4.58 5.54
N ALA A 15 3.88 3.90 4.82
CA ALA A 15 3.96 3.78 3.37
C ALA A 15 3.98 5.15 2.66
N GLN A 16 3.15 6.11 3.10
CA GLN A 16 3.16 7.47 2.53
C GLN A 16 4.51 8.18 2.73
N ARG A 17 5.06 8.14 3.95
CA ARG A 17 6.37 8.74 4.24
C ARG A 17 7.49 8.09 3.44
N THR A 18 7.45 6.76 3.31
CA THR A 18 8.44 6.02 2.55
C THR A 18 8.35 6.35 1.07
N VAL A 19 7.16 6.31 0.45
CA VAL A 19 6.98 6.73 -0.96
C VAL A 19 7.44 8.17 -1.18
N ALA A 20 7.19 9.09 -0.24
CA ALA A 20 7.60 10.49 -0.37
C ALA A 20 9.12 10.66 -0.57
N ARG A 21 9.97 9.75 -0.05
CA ARG A 21 11.43 9.78 -0.25
C ARG A 21 11.85 9.65 -1.72
N GLY A 22 11.02 9.03 -2.56
CA GLY A 22 11.19 9.04 -4.02
C GLY A 22 12.36 8.21 -4.57
N THR A 23 13.02 7.40 -3.76
CA THR A 23 14.13 6.53 -4.19
C THR A 23 13.65 5.10 -4.50
N ALA A 24 14.45 4.34 -5.26
CA ALA A 24 14.13 2.95 -5.59
C ALA A 24 13.93 2.09 -4.34
N GLY A 25 14.86 2.16 -3.38
CA GLY A 25 14.76 1.41 -2.12
C GLY A 25 13.54 1.81 -1.28
N ALA A 26 13.13 3.07 -1.34
CA ALA A 26 11.91 3.51 -0.67
C ALA A 26 10.65 2.96 -1.34
N TYR A 27 10.64 2.80 -2.67
CA TYR A 27 9.53 2.12 -3.34
C TYR A 27 9.49 0.62 -3.04
N ASP A 28 10.64 -0.04 -2.88
CA ASP A 28 10.70 -1.44 -2.44
C ASP A 28 10.14 -1.59 -1.01
N GLU A 29 10.56 -0.73 -0.09
CA GLU A 29 10.07 -0.71 1.29
C GLU A 29 8.56 -0.41 1.36
N ALA A 30 8.08 0.60 0.61
CA ALA A 30 6.66 0.91 0.55
C ALA A 30 5.82 -0.23 -0.04
N CYS A 31 6.34 -0.91 -1.07
CA CYS A 31 5.66 -2.07 -1.66
C CYS A 31 5.49 -3.20 -0.64
N ARG A 32 6.52 -3.50 0.16
CA ARG A 32 6.45 -4.52 1.22
C ARG A 32 5.38 -4.17 2.27
N LEU A 33 5.40 -2.94 2.77
CA LEU A 33 4.40 -2.46 3.74
C LEU A 33 2.95 -2.60 3.23
N LEU A 34 2.73 -2.35 1.93
CA LEU A 34 1.41 -2.46 1.31
C LEU A 34 0.97 -3.90 1.07
N VAL A 35 1.91 -4.81 0.82
CA VAL A 35 1.65 -6.25 0.73
C VAL A 35 1.27 -6.80 2.10
N ASP A 36 2.05 -6.48 3.15
CA ASP A 36 1.75 -6.90 4.53
C ASP A 36 0.35 -6.43 4.96
N LEU A 37 -0.02 -5.20 4.59
CA LEU A 37 -1.37 -4.65 4.83
C LEU A 37 -2.46 -5.42 4.07
N SER A 38 -2.20 -5.79 2.81
CA SER A 38 -3.14 -6.57 2.00
C SER A 38 -3.40 -7.94 2.63
N GLU A 39 -2.34 -8.63 3.06
CA GLU A 39 -2.43 -9.94 3.69
C GLU A 39 -3.18 -9.88 5.02
N ALA A 40 -2.90 -8.86 5.85
CA ALA A 40 -3.62 -8.63 7.10
C ALA A 40 -5.13 -8.36 6.86
N HIS A 41 -5.48 -7.60 5.83
CA HIS A 41 -6.88 -7.38 5.46
C HIS A 41 -7.56 -8.62 4.87
N ALA A 42 -6.85 -9.43 4.09
CA ALA A 42 -7.36 -10.67 3.55
C ALA A 42 -7.71 -11.68 4.66
N ALA A 43 -6.87 -11.77 5.70
CA ALA A 43 -7.13 -12.61 6.87
C ALA A 43 -8.38 -12.20 7.68
N LEU A 44 -8.90 -10.99 7.46
CA LEU A 44 -10.07 -10.44 8.15
C LEU A 44 -11.30 -10.32 7.23
N ASP A 45 -11.29 -10.95 6.05
CA ASP A 45 -12.29 -10.78 4.99
C ASP A 45 -12.53 -9.30 4.57
N ALA A 46 -11.58 -8.42 4.87
CA ALA A 46 -11.65 -6.97 4.66
C ALA A 46 -10.96 -6.51 3.36
N SER A 47 -10.85 -7.40 2.37
CA SER A 47 -10.16 -7.17 1.09
C SER A 47 -10.76 -6.00 0.29
N LYS A 48 -12.07 -5.75 0.40
CA LYS A 48 -12.73 -4.61 -0.26
C LYS A 48 -12.25 -3.28 0.31
N SER A 49 -12.19 -3.17 1.64
CA SER A 49 -11.72 -1.96 2.35
C SER A 49 -10.26 -1.65 2.00
N PHE A 50 -9.40 -2.68 1.93
CA PHE A 50 -8.03 -2.51 1.48
C PHE A 50 -7.94 -1.90 0.07
N ARG A 51 -8.72 -2.43 -0.90
CA ARG A 51 -8.71 -1.90 -2.27
C ARG A 51 -9.16 -0.45 -2.35
N GLU A 52 -10.15 -0.04 -1.56
CA GLU A 52 -10.61 1.35 -1.52
C GLU A 52 -9.55 2.29 -0.94
N GLU A 53 -8.89 1.89 0.13
CA GLU A 53 -7.79 2.66 0.74
C GLU A 53 -6.56 2.72 -0.16
N LEU A 54 -6.22 1.61 -0.81
CA LEU A 54 -5.14 1.56 -1.80
C LEU A 54 -5.43 2.51 -2.97
N LYS A 55 -6.67 2.56 -3.48
CA LYS A 55 -7.06 3.52 -4.52
C LYS A 55 -6.86 4.97 -4.06
N LYS A 56 -7.28 5.30 -2.83
CA LYS A 56 -7.07 6.64 -2.23
C LYS A 56 -5.58 6.97 -2.10
N PHE A 57 -4.78 6.02 -1.63
CA PHE A 57 -3.33 6.14 -1.53
C PHE A 57 -2.69 6.40 -2.91
N MET A 58 -3.13 5.67 -3.94
CA MET A 58 -2.56 5.78 -5.28
C MET A 58 -2.93 7.06 -6.01
N THR A 59 -4.01 7.77 -5.66
CA THR A 59 -4.39 9.05 -6.29
C THR A 59 -3.23 10.06 -6.33
N GLY A 60 -2.40 10.12 -5.28
CA GLY A 60 -1.21 11.00 -5.23
C GLY A 60 0.07 10.41 -5.84
N HIS A 61 0.04 9.16 -6.30
CA HIS A 61 1.22 8.37 -6.65
C HIS A 61 1.12 7.66 -8.01
N VAL A 62 0.03 7.81 -8.76
CA VAL A 62 -0.18 7.18 -10.08
C VAL A 62 0.96 7.45 -11.08
N ARG A 63 1.61 8.62 -11.02
CA ARG A 63 2.72 8.97 -11.92
C ARG A 63 4.05 8.31 -11.53
N ARG A 64 4.14 7.70 -10.35
CA ARG A 64 5.34 7.02 -9.85
C ARG A 64 5.43 5.61 -10.44
N LYS A 65 5.75 5.52 -11.74
CA LYS A 65 5.78 4.26 -12.50
C LYS A 65 6.57 3.15 -11.80
N ALA A 66 7.70 3.49 -11.19
CA ALA A 66 8.53 2.53 -10.46
C ALA A 66 7.82 1.90 -9.24
N LEU A 67 6.97 2.65 -8.55
CA LEU A 67 6.12 2.14 -7.47
C LEU A 67 4.97 1.30 -8.04
N VAL A 68 4.26 1.81 -9.05
CA VAL A 68 3.14 1.10 -9.71
C VAL A 68 3.58 -0.29 -10.19
N GLN A 69 4.70 -0.36 -10.90
CA GLN A 69 5.24 -1.63 -11.41
C GLN A 69 5.57 -2.65 -10.31
N ARG A 70 6.01 -2.19 -9.14
CA ARG A 70 6.24 -3.08 -7.99
C ARG A 70 4.94 -3.60 -7.41
N LEU A 71 3.93 -2.75 -7.28
CA LEU A 71 2.61 -3.14 -6.78
C LEU A 71 1.91 -4.13 -7.73
N VAL A 72 2.01 -3.91 -9.05
CA VAL A 72 1.50 -4.84 -10.06
C VAL A 72 2.22 -6.19 -9.97
N LYS A 73 3.55 -6.20 -9.88
CA LYS A 73 4.34 -7.43 -9.69
C LYS A 73 3.98 -8.19 -8.40
N ALA A 74 3.62 -7.45 -7.35
CA ALA A 74 3.16 -8.01 -6.08
C ALA A 74 1.68 -8.43 -6.09
N GLY A 75 0.96 -8.26 -7.20
CA GLY A 75 -0.44 -8.68 -7.34
C GLY A 75 -1.47 -7.79 -6.63
N ILE A 76 -1.05 -6.67 -6.04
CA ILE A 76 -1.93 -5.74 -5.32
C ILE A 76 -2.23 -4.45 -6.09
N GLY A 77 -1.46 -4.15 -7.15
CA GLY A 77 -1.65 -2.99 -8.02
C GLY A 77 -2.39 -3.32 -9.32
N GLU A 78 -3.01 -2.30 -9.92
CA GLU A 78 -3.58 -2.37 -11.27
C GLU A 78 -2.55 -1.82 -12.27
N ASP A 79 -2.31 -2.54 -13.36
CA ASP A 79 -1.55 -2.03 -14.51
C ASP A 79 -2.50 -1.12 -15.30
N ARG A 80 -2.15 0.17 -15.40
CA ARG A 80 -2.93 1.17 -16.16
C ARG A 80 -2.13 1.65 -17.35
#